data_AF-A0A7C5DSU3-F1
#
_entry.id   AF-A0A7C5DSU3-F1
#
_cell.length_a   1.000
_cell.length_b   1.000
_cell.length_c   1.000
_cell.angle_alpha   90.00
_cell.angle_beta   90.00
_cell.angle_gamma   90.00
#
_symmetry.space_group_name_H-M   'P 1'
#
loop_
_entity.id
_entity.type
_entity.pdbx_description
1 polymer ?
#
loop_
_entity_poly.entity_id
_entity_poly.type
_entity_poly.pdbx_seq_one_letter_code
_entity_poly.pdbx_strand_id
1 'polypeptide(L)'
;MASRETWTVREAPVDPKKQRQMETIFTVGNGYLGTRGTLEERYPGDLSATLISGLCDDAPLVHTELVNTPNWTPCYLMVEGERFALDRGEVLACERNLDLREGILRRHVRWRSPKGHTAELLI
;
A
#
# COMPACT_ATOMS: atom_id res chain seq x y z
N MET A 1 -18.44 -10.12 22.38
CA MET A 1 -17.59 -9.20 21.60
C MET A 1 -17.13 -9.95 20.36
N ALA A 2 -17.34 -9.42 19.15
CA ALA A 2 -16.82 -10.06 17.94
C ALA A 2 -15.28 -10.05 18.00
N SER A 3 -14.62 -11.18 17.74
CA SER A 3 -13.16 -11.27 17.77
C SER A 3 -12.54 -10.33 16.76
N ARG A 4 -11.34 -9.81 17.06
CA ARG A 4 -10.62 -8.85 16.19
C ARG A 4 -10.45 -9.39 14.76
N GLU A 5 -10.30 -10.70 14.62
CA GLU A 5 -10.27 -11.44 13.35
C GLU A 5 -11.47 -11.14 12.42
N THR A 6 -12.68 -10.98 12.96
CA THR A 6 -13.88 -10.71 12.13
C THR A 6 -13.89 -9.32 11.48
N TRP A 7 -12.99 -8.43 11.91
CA TRP A 7 -12.86 -7.05 11.41
C TRP A 7 -11.55 -6.81 10.68
N THR A 8 -10.80 -7.87 10.38
CA THR A 8 -9.52 -7.74 9.69
C THR A 8 -9.59 -8.33 8.31
N VAL A 9 -9.23 -7.54 7.30
CA VAL A 9 -8.87 -8.07 5.98
C VAL A 9 -7.37 -8.31 5.99
N ARG A 10 -6.96 -9.56 5.78
CA ARG A 10 -5.55 -9.98 5.87
C ARG A 10 -5.03 -10.54 4.56
N GLU A 11 -3.80 -10.18 4.21
CA GLU A 11 -3.02 -10.81 3.14
C GLU A 11 -1.67 -11.27 3.70
N ALA A 12 -1.41 -12.58 3.67
CA ALA A 12 -0.09 -13.16 3.94
C ALA A 12 0.01 -14.57 3.31
N PRO A 13 1.00 -14.85 2.45
CA PRO A 13 2.00 -13.93 1.93
C PRO A 13 1.41 -12.94 0.91
N VAL A 14 2.12 -11.85 0.64
CA VAL A 14 1.78 -10.92 -0.46
C VAL A 14 1.96 -11.62 -1.80
N ASP A 15 0.91 -11.63 -2.65
CA ASP A 15 0.94 -12.24 -3.98
C ASP A 15 1.12 -11.14 -5.05
N PRO A 16 2.28 -11.08 -5.74
CA PRO A 16 2.52 -10.10 -6.80
C PRO A 16 1.43 -10.05 -7.87
N LYS A 17 0.77 -11.18 -8.16
CA LYS A 17 -0.29 -11.25 -9.18
C LYS A 17 -1.58 -10.57 -8.73
N LYS A 18 -1.79 -10.43 -7.42
CA LYS A 18 -2.97 -9.79 -6.82
C LYS A 18 -2.72 -8.35 -6.41
N GLN A 19 -1.52 -7.82 -6.62
CA GLN A 19 -1.12 -6.55 -6.03
C GLN A 19 -2.08 -5.40 -6.36
N ARG A 20 -2.47 -5.23 -7.63
CA ARG A 20 -3.43 -4.19 -8.06
C ARG A 20 -4.82 -4.37 -7.46
N GLN A 21 -5.26 -5.61 -7.28
CA GLN A 21 -6.54 -5.91 -6.62
C GLN A 21 -6.47 -5.52 -5.14
N MET A 22 -5.37 -5.87 -4.49
CA MET A 22 -5.17 -5.60 -3.07
C MET A 22 -4.98 -4.11 -2.77
N GLU A 23 -4.40 -3.33 -3.68
CA GLU A 23 -4.39 -1.86 -3.57
C GLU A 23 -5.80 -1.27 -3.47
N THR A 24 -6.76 -1.83 -4.20
CA THR A 24 -8.18 -1.44 -4.09
C THR A 24 -8.76 -1.88 -2.76
N ILE A 25 -8.58 -3.16 -2.39
CA ILE A 25 -9.13 -3.73 -1.15
C ILE A 25 -8.60 -3.01 0.10
N PHE A 26 -7.33 -2.60 0.07
CA PHE A 26 -6.65 -1.92 1.17
C PHE A 26 -6.69 -0.40 1.06
N THR A 27 -7.56 0.17 0.21
CA THR A 27 -7.78 1.62 0.17
C THR A 27 -8.33 2.10 1.51
N VAL A 28 -7.74 3.17 2.04
CA VAL A 28 -8.21 3.84 3.26
C VAL A 28 -8.73 5.23 2.92
N GLY A 29 -9.72 5.70 3.67
CA GLY A 29 -10.29 7.03 3.43
C GLY A 29 -11.26 7.47 4.52
N ASN A 30 -11.61 8.75 4.50
CA ASN A 30 -12.45 9.39 5.52
C ASN A 30 -13.69 10.10 4.94
N GLY A 31 -14.08 9.78 3.70
CA GLY A 31 -15.17 10.42 2.98
C GLY A 31 -14.79 11.73 2.29
N TYR A 32 -13.68 12.37 2.69
CA TYR A 32 -13.11 13.51 1.98
C TYR A 32 -11.91 13.11 1.14
N LEU A 33 -10.97 12.37 1.71
CA LEU A 33 -9.76 11.86 1.06
C LEU A 33 -9.77 10.34 1.05
N GLY A 34 -9.36 9.74 -0.06
CA GLY A 34 -9.15 8.30 -0.20
C GLY A 34 -7.79 8.01 -0.83
N THR A 35 -6.99 7.15 -0.20
CA THR A 35 -5.66 6.75 -0.68
C THR A 35 -5.64 5.25 -0.92
N ARG A 36 -5.28 4.84 -2.14
CA ARG A 36 -5.12 3.42 -2.49
C ARG A 36 -4.05 2.77 -1.63
N GLY A 37 -4.26 1.51 -1.25
CA GLY A 37 -3.34 0.71 -0.43
C GLY A 37 -2.11 0.21 -1.18
N THR A 38 -1.48 1.08 -1.98
CA THR A 38 -0.18 0.84 -2.62
C THR A 38 0.93 0.79 -1.58
N LEU A 39 2.01 0.06 -1.89
CA LEU A 39 3.17 -0.01 -1.00
C LEU A 39 3.92 1.32 -1.01
N GLU A 40 4.36 1.74 0.17
CA GLU A 40 5.05 3.00 0.41
C GLU A 40 6.39 3.08 -0.36
N GLU A 41 7.10 1.97 -0.52
CA GLU A 41 8.37 1.89 -1.26
C GLU A 41 8.22 1.84 -2.78
N ARG A 42 6.97 1.88 -3.27
CA ARG A 42 6.51 1.61 -4.64
C ARG A 42 6.70 0.14 -5.05
N TYR A 43 5.88 -0.30 -6.00
CA TYR A 43 6.00 -1.62 -6.62
C TYR A 43 5.88 -1.52 -8.15
N PRO A 44 6.58 -2.34 -8.93
CA PRO A 44 6.45 -2.34 -10.39
C PRO A 44 4.98 -2.48 -10.84
N GLY A 45 4.50 -1.48 -11.56
CA GLY A 45 3.14 -1.47 -12.09
C GLY A 45 2.05 -1.21 -11.06
N ASP A 46 2.40 -0.68 -9.87
CA ASP A 46 1.44 -0.15 -8.91
C ASP A 46 0.58 0.97 -9.52
N LEU A 47 -0.65 1.09 -9.02
CA LEU A 47 -1.57 2.14 -9.43
C LEU A 47 -1.89 3.00 -8.22
N SER A 48 -0.92 3.81 -7.80
CA SER A 48 -1.17 4.73 -6.68
C SER A 48 -2.16 5.81 -7.05
N ALA A 49 -3.15 6.01 -6.18
CA ALA A 49 -4.04 7.15 -6.29
C ALA A 49 -4.41 7.72 -4.94
N THR A 50 -4.46 9.05 -4.86
CA THR A 50 -5.10 9.79 -3.77
C THR A 50 -6.17 10.67 -4.38
N LEU A 51 -7.43 10.42 -4.02
CA LEU A 51 -8.59 11.15 -4.52
C LEU A 51 -9.14 12.05 -3.43
N ILE A 52 -9.55 13.26 -3.82
CA ILE A 52 -10.16 14.25 -2.93
C ILE A 52 -11.56 14.55 -3.42
N SER A 53 -12.55 14.42 -2.55
CA SER A 53 -13.95 14.69 -2.84
C SER A 53 -14.14 16.13 -3.33
N GLY A 54 -14.76 16.28 -4.50
CA GLY A 54 -15.01 17.57 -5.14
C GLY A 54 -13.86 18.12 -5.98
N LEU A 55 -12.70 17.46 -6.02
CA LEU A 55 -11.60 17.83 -6.91
C LEU A 55 -11.70 17.04 -8.22
N CYS A 56 -12.31 17.66 -9.22
CA CYS A 56 -12.48 17.08 -10.55
C CYS A 56 -11.76 17.91 -11.63
N ASP A 57 -11.39 17.25 -12.72
CA ASP A 57 -10.91 17.91 -13.93
C ASP A 57 -11.83 17.59 -15.10
N ASP A 58 -12.07 18.59 -15.94
CA ASP A 58 -12.89 18.49 -17.14
C ASP A 58 -11.97 18.52 -18.37
N ALA A 59 -11.24 17.42 -18.55
CA ALA A 59 -10.32 17.28 -19.66
C ALA A 59 -11.10 17.17 -20.98
N PRO A 60 -10.78 17.97 -22.01
CA PRO A 60 -11.63 18.20 -23.20
C PRO A 60 -11.89 16.98 -24.11
N LEU A 61 -11.34 15.80 -23.77
CA LEU A 61 -11.48 14.54 -24.50
C LEU A 61 -12.11 13.42 -23.64
N VAL A 62 -12.50 13.71 -22.40
CA VAL A 62 -12.96 12.73 -21.41
C VAL A 62 -14.17 13.26 -20.64
N HIS A 63 -14.81 12.39 -19.86
CA HIS A 63 -15.83 12.81 -18.91
C HIS A 63 -15.16 13.44 -17.69
N THR A 64 -15.84 14.39 -17.04
CA THR A 64 -15.38 14.95 -15.77
C THR A 64 -15.14 13.84 -14.76
N GLU A 65 -13.92 13.74 -14.24
CA GLU A 65 -13.49 12.69 -13.32
C GLU A 65 -12.73 13.26 -12.11
N LEU A 66 -12.68 12.49 -11.03
CA LEU A 66 -11.89 12.85 -9.86
C LEU A 66 -10.41 12.85 -10.22
N VAL A 67 -9.72 13.93 -9.86
CA VAL A 67 -8.27 14.06 -10.12
C VAL A 67 -7.50 13.13 -9.20
N ASN A 68 -6.58 12.36 -9.79
CA ASN A 68 -5.54 11.70 -9.01
C ASN A 68 -4.50 12.74 -8.55
N THR A 69 -4.48 13.02 -7.25
CA THR A 69 -3.59 14.02 -6.66
C THR A 69 -2.18 13.46 -6.41
N PRO A 70 -1.18 14.31 -6.13
CA PRO A 70 0.16 13.84 -5.81
C PRO A 70 0.17 12.81 -4.68
N ASN A 71 0.81 11.66 -4.92
CA ASN A 71 0.89 10.61 -3.92
C ASN A 71 1.78 11.05 -2.74
N TRP A 72 1.22 11.00 -1.52
CA TRP A 72 1.83 11.43 -0.27
C TRP A 72 2.44 10.28 0.55
N THR A 73 2.16 9.02 0.21
CA THR A 73 2.68 7.83 0.92
C THR A 73 4.09 7.34 0.57
N PRO A 74 4.80 7.80 -0.50
CA PRO A 74 6.10 7.23 -0.83
C PRO A 74 7.12 7.37 0.30
N CYS A 75 7.77 6.26 0.67
CA CYS A 75 8.85 6.20 1.64
C CYS A 75 9.98 5.31 1.12
N TYR A 76 11.21 5.83 1.11
CA TYR A 76 12.38 5.10 0.63
C TYR A 76 13.33 4.77 1.77
N LEU A 77 13.56 3.49 1.99
CA LEU A 77 14.45 2.98 3.03
C LEU A 77 15.70 2.35 2.40
N MET A 78 16.85 2.68 2.99
CA MET A 78 18.15 2.14 2.62
C MET A 78 18.71 1.35 3.79
N VAL A 79 19.09 0.10 3.56
CA VAL A 79 19.73 -0.78 4.54
C VAL A 79 21.15 -1.05 4.04
N GLU A 80 22.16 -0.51 4.72
CA GLU A 80 23.58 -0.70 4.33
C GLU A 80 23.85 -0.37 2.84
N GLY A 81 23.20 0.69 2.34
CA GLY A 81 23.31 1.14 0.94
C GLY A 81 22.46 0.34 -0.06
N GLU A 82 21.64 -0.62 0.38
CA GLU A 82 20.69 -1.34 -0.45
C GLU A 82 19.27 -0.83 -0.22
N ARG A 83 18.58 -0.45 -1.30
CA ARG A 83 17.20 0.01 -1.23
C ARG A 83 16.27 -1.15 -0.91
N PHE A 84 15.45 -1.00 0.12
CA PHE A 84 14.33 -1.90 0.41
C PHE A 84 13.29 -1.81 -0.71
N ALA A 85 12.91 -2.96 -1.26
CA ALA A 85 11.79 -3.12 -2.17
C ALA A 85 11.31 -4.58 -2.17
N LEU A 86 10.01 -4.83 -2.26
CA LEU A 86 9.51 -6.23 -2.30
C LEU A 86 9.86 -6.97 -3.60
N ASP A 87 10.22 -6.26 -4.67
CA ASP A 87 10.66 -6.83 -5.94
C ASP A 87 12.18 -7.03 -6.02
N ARG A 88 12.93 -6.68 -4.97
CA ARG A 88 14.39 -6.79 -4.91
C ARG A 88 14.84 -7.40 -3.59
N GLY A 89 15.71 -8.40 -3.61
CA GLY A 89 16.12 -9.13 -2.40
C GLY A 89 15.15 -10.26 -2.08
N GLU A 90 15.16 -10.73 -0.84
CA GLU A 90 14.36 -11.87 -0.37
C GLU A 90 13.34 -11.41 0.68
N VAL A 91 12.05 -11.62 0.39
CA VAL A 91 10.96 -11.38 1.34
C VAL A 91 10.81 -12.62 2.23
N LEU A 92 11.30 -12.53 3.47
CA LEU A 92 11.26 -13.63 4.43
C LEU A 92 9.86 -13.79 5.05
N ALA A 93 9.17 -12.67 5.29
CA ALA A 93 7.77 -12.62 5.70
C ALA A 93 7.18 -11.28 5.28
N CYS A 94 5.92 -11.27 4.84
CA CYS A 94 5.19 -10.03 4.62
C CYS A 94 3.70 -10.27 4.87
N GLU A 95 3.11 -9.44 5.70
CA GLU A 95 1.66 -9.42 5.93
C GLU A 95 1.10 -8.01 5.89
N ARG A 96 -0.12 -7.89 5.36
CA ARG A 96 -0.92 -6.66 5.40
C ARG A 96 -2.23 -6.95 6.12
N ASN A 97 -2.63 -6.04 7.01
CA ASN A 97 -3.84 -6.13 7.80
C ASN A 97 -4.58 -4.80 7.75
N LEU A 98 -5.79 -4.78 7.19
CA LEU A 98 -6.69 -3.65 7.30
C LEU A 98 -7.68 -3.91 8.44
N ASP A 99 -7.58 -3.12 9.51
CA ASP A 99 -8.55 -3.10 10.59
C ASP A 99 -9.75 -2.24 10.16
N LEU A 100 -10.89 -2.89 9.92
CA LEU A 100 -12.12 -2.25 9.46
C LEU A 100 -12.85 -1.45 10.55
N ARG A 101 -12.49 -1.62 11.82
CA ARG A 101 -13.06 -0.80 12.92
C ARG A 101 -12.36 0.54 13.03
N GLU A 102 -11.05 0.54 12.85
CA GLU A 102 -10.21 1.73 12.98
C GLU A 102 -9.96 2.41 11.63
N GLY A 103 -10.13 1.69 10.51
CA GLY A 103 -9.75 2.17 9.19
C GLY A 103 -8.23 2.24 8.99
N ILE A 104 -7.47 1.40 9.70
CA ILE A 104 -6.00 1.43 9.69
C ILE A 104 -5.47 0.23 8.92
N LEU A 105 -4.73 0.51 7.85
CA LEU A 105 -3.89 -0.46 7.17
C LEU A 105 -2.53 -0.54 7.88
N ARG A 106 -2.11 -1.73 8.27
CA ARG A 106 -0.79 -2.02 8.84
C ARG A 106 -0.08 -3.04 7.98
N ARG A 107 1.24 -2.92 7.87
CA ARG A 107 2.10 -3.88 7.19
C ARG A 107 3.28 -4.26 8.07
N HIS A 108 3.52 -5.56 8.16
CA HIS A 108 4.73 -6.10 8.76
C HIS A 108 5.52 -6.83 7.70
N VAL A 109 6.79 -6.47 7.54
CA VAL A 109 7.68 -7.09 6.57
C VAL A 109 9.02 -7.41 7.21
N ARG A 110 9.47 -8.65 6.97
CA ARG A 110 10.83 -9.09 7.21
C ARG A 110 11.49 -9.34 5.87
N TRP A 111 12.55 -8.59 5.60
CA TRP A 111 13.21 -8.57 4.31
C TRP A 111 14.72 -8.75 4.46
N ARG A 112 15.32 -9.52 3.56
CA ARG A 112 16.76 -9.68 3.45
C ARG A 112 17.23 -9.05 2.14
N SER A 113 18.14 -8.11 2.27
CA SER A 113 18.82 -7.47 1.16
C SER A 113 19.66 -8.46 0.33
N PRO A 114 19.98 -8.14 -0.93
CA PRO A 114 20.88 -8.95 -1.76
C PRO A 114 22.26 -9.24 -1.13
N LYS A 115 22.82 -8.35 -0.29
CA LYS A 115 24.07 -8.63 0.45
C LYS A 115 23.86 -9.37 1.77
N GLY A 116 22.63 -9.70 2.14
CA GLY A 116 22.30 -10.57 3.27
C GLY A 116 21.90 -9.86 4.57
N HIS A 117 21.92 -8.53 4.61
CA HIS A 117 21.41 -7.75 5.75
C HIS A 117 19.89 -7.93 5.89
N THR A 118 19.42 -8.20 7.10
CA THR A 118 17.99 -8.41 7.37
C THR A 118 17.42 -7.20 8.11
N ALA A 119 16.27 -6.72 7.66
CA ALA A 119 15.50 -5.66 8.30
C ALA A 119 14.06 -6.15 8.59
N GLU A 120 13.48 -5.58 9.63
CA GLU A 120 12.09 -5.79 10.02
C GLU A 120 11.42 -4.43 10.12
N LEU A 121 10.31 -4.26 9.39
CA LEU A 121 9.60 -2.99 9.28
C LEU A 121 8.15 -3.22 9.71
N LEU A 122 7.68 -2.33 10.58
CA LEU A 122 6.27 -2.15 10.90
C LEU A 122 5.85 -0.79 10.35
N ILE A 123 4.92 -0.82 9.40
CA ILE A 123 4.44 0.34 8.65
C ILE A 123 2.94 0.47 8.90
#